data_AF-A0A380KY85-F1
#
_entry.id   AF-A0A380KY85-F1
#
_cell.length_a   1.000
_cell.length_b   1.000
_cell.length_c   1.000
_cell.angle_alpha   90.00
_cell.angle_beta   90.00
_cell.angle_gamma   90.00
#
_symmetry.space_group_name_H-M   'P 1'
#
loop_
_entity.id
_entity.type
_entity.pdbx_description
1 polymer ?
#
loop_
_entity_poly.entity_id
_entity_poly.type
_entity_poly.pdbx_seq_one_letter_code
_entity_poly.pdbx_strand_id
1 'polypeptide(L)' 'MAKMAGVRKLQPNLRVQPMVIDPFAINELDYYLVSHFHSDHIDINTAAAIVNNPKLNHVKFVGPYECGEIWKNGVCQKSA' A
#
# COMPACT_ATOMS: atom_id res chain seq x y z
N MET A 1 8.50 9.19 14.36
CA MET A 1 9.35 9.66 15.48
C MET A 1 8.88 10.97 16.12
N ALA A 2 8.40 11.97 15.36
CA ALA A 2 7.94 13.26 15.92
C ALA A 2 6.93 13.13 17.07
N LYS A 3 5.92 12.27 16.93
CA LYS A 3 4.89 12.04 17.97
C LYS A 3 5.44 11.36 19.22
N MET A 4 6.43 10.47 19.08
CA MET A 4 7.00 9.72 20.20
C MET A 4 7.90 10.59 21.08
N ALA A 5 8.70 11.46 20.46
CA ALA A 5 9.76 12.20 21.15
C ALA A 5 9.54 13.72 21.19
N GLY A 6 8.41 14.23 20.70
CA GLY A 6 8.11 15.67 20.65
C GLY A 6 9.03 16.47 19.72
N VAL A 7 9.81 15.80 18.86
CA VAL A 7 10.78 16.48 17.98
C VAL A 7 10.08 17.26 16.87
N ARG A 8 10.63 18.44 16.54
CA ARG A 8 10.11 19.32 15.48
C ARG A 8 10.87 19.19 14.16
N LYS A 9 12.12 18.73 14.21
CA LYS A 9 12.94 18.53 13.01
C LYS A 9 12.42 17.33 12.21
N LEU A 10 12.47 17.42 10.89
CA LEU A 10 12.16 16.32 10.00
C LEU A 10 13.18 15.19 10.21
N GLN A 11 12.71 13.94 10.18
CA GLN A 11 13.58 12.79 10.23
C GLN A 11 14.30 12.64 8.87
N PRO A 12 15.63 12.44 8.84
CA PRO A 12 16.37 12.28 7.59
C PRO A 12 16.33 10.83 7.08
N ASN A 13 15.13 10.23 7.01
CA ASN A 13 14.96 8.86 6.52
C ASN A 13 14.94 8.82 4.98
N LEU A 14 16.12 8.66 4.38
CA LEU A 14 16.25 8.38 2.94
C LEU A 14 16.17 6.88 2.68
N ARG A 15 15.46 6.51 1.62
CA ARG A 15 15.45 5.13 1.12
C ARG A 15 16.82 4.83 0.50
N VAL A 16 17.46 3.75 0.95
CA VAL A 16 18.79 3.32 0.48
C VAL A 16 18.74 2.02 -0.34
N GLN A 17 17.56 1.47 -0.56
CA GLN A 17 17.35 0.22 -1.31
C GLN A 17 16.67 0.49 -2.65
N PRO A 18 17.09 -0.19 -3.73
CA PRO A 18 16.40 -0.10 -5.02
C PRO A 18 14.98 -0.69 -4.94
N MET A 19 14.16 -0.37 -5.95
CA MET A 19 12.90 -1.08 -6.20
C MET A 19 13.23 -2.28 -7.10
N VAL A 20 13.01 -3.50 -6.60
CA VAL A 20 13.37 -4.74 -7.31
C VAL A 20 12.16 -5.47 -7.89
N ILE A 21 10.96 -5.08 -7.48
CA ILE A 21 9.68 -5.60 -7.99
C ILE A 21 8.93 -4.41 -8.58
N ASP A 22 8.54 -4.53 -9.85
CA ASP A 22 7.59 -3.62 -10.47
C ASP A 22 6.16 -4.12 -10.18
N PRO A 23 5.34 -3.39 -9.40
CA PRO A 23 3.98 -3.81 -9.09
C PRO A 23 3.10 -3.95 -10.34
N PHE A 24 3.36 -3.19 -11.41
CA PHE A 24 2.56 -3.25 -12.64
C PHE A 24 2.85 -4.49 -13.50
N ALA A 25 3.92 -5.22 -13.19
CA ALA A 25 4.25 -6.48 -13.85
C ALA A 25 3.60 -7.71 -13.18
N ILE A 26 2.93 -7.54 -12.03
CA ILE A 26 2.26 -8.64 -11.32
C ILE A 26 1.07 -9.15 -12.14
N ASN A 27 1.07 -10.44 -12.45
CA ASN A 27 0.00 -11.12 -13.19
C ASN A 27 -0.59 -12.33 -12.46
N GLU A 28 0.09 -12.82 -11.42
CA GLU A 28 -0.32 -13.97 -10.62
C GLU A 28 -0.18 -13.60 -9.14
N LEU A 29 -1.31 -13.56 -8.44
CA LEU A 29 -1.40 -13.21 -7.02
C LEU A 29 -2.73 -13.77 -6.49
N ASP A 30 -2.74 -14.36 -5.30
CA ASP A 30 -3.98 -14.82 -4.65
C ASP A 30 -4.47 -13.83 -3.58
N TYR A 31 -3.54 -13.30 -2.78
CA TYR A 31 -3.81 -12.43 -1.66
C TYR A 31 -2.79 -11.30 -1.58
N TYR A 32 -3.26 -10.09 -1.30
CA TYR A 32 -2.43 -8.94 -0.96
C TYR A 32 -2.56 -8.64 0.53
N LEU A 33 -1.49 -8.93 1.28
CA LEU A 33 -1.49 -8.83 2.74
C LEU A 33 -0.74 -7.57 3.20
N VAL A 34 -1.34 -6.85 4.14
CA VAL A 34 -0.71 -5.72 4.84
C VAL A 34 -0.88 -5.89 6.33
N SER A 35 0.22 -5.79 7.09
CA SER A 35 0.21 -6.02 8.53
C SER A 35 -0.38 -4.85 9.32
N HIS A 36 -0.12 -3.61 8.89
CA HIS A 36 -0.60 -2.38 9.51
C HIS A 36 -0.41 -1.17 8.57
N PHE A 37 -0.96 -0.01 8.95
CA PHE A 37 -1.12 1.16 8.08
C PHE A 37 0.06 2.13 8.05
N HIS A 38 1.22 1.79 8.60
CA HIS A 38 2.39 2.64 8.42
C HIS A 38 2.80 2.67 6.94
N SER A 39 3.24 3.84 6.49
CA SER A 39 3.42 4.16 5.07
C SER A 39 4.40 3.26 4.30
N ASP A 40 5.30 2.60 5.01
CA ASP A 40 6.28 1.65 4.47
C ASP A 40 5.76 0.20 4.40
N HIS A 41 4.58 -0.06 4.96
CA HIS A 41 3.91 -1.36 4.96
C HIS A 41 2.62 -1.39 4.13
N ILE A 42 2.10 -0.23 3.71
CA ILE A 42 0.93 -0.11 2.83
C ILE A 42 1.25 0.79 1.64
N ASP A 43 1.00 0.31 0.42
CA ASP A 43 1.29 1.05 -0.82
C ASP A 43 0.08 1.15 -1.74
N ILE A 44 -0.21 2.38 -2.16
CA ILE A 44 -1.34 2.73 -3.04
C ILE A 44 -1.07 2.35 -4.49
N ASN A 45 0.20 2.36 -4.92
CA ASN A 45 0.58 2.06 -6.30
C ASN A 45 0.42 0.56 -6.59
N THR A 46 0.85 -0.28 -5.66
CA THR A 46 0.64 -1.73 -5.69
C THR A 46 -0.85 -2.07 -5.66
N ALA A 47 -1.62 -1.40 -4.80
CA ALA A 47 -3.07 -1.58 -4.77
C ALA A 47 -3.72 -1.19 -6.12
N ALA A 48 -3.30 -0.09 -6.74
CA ALA A 48 -3.78 0.32 -8.05
C ALA A 48 -3.36 -0.67 -9.16
N ALA A 49 -2.15 -1.21 -9.12
CA ALA A 49 -1.69 -2.21 -10.08
C ALA A 49 -2.55 -3.49 -10.02
N ILE A 50 -2.92 -3.92 -8.81
CA ILE A 50 -3.80 -5.08 -8.62
C ILE A 50 -5.22 -4.79 -9.08
N VAL A 51 -5.84 -3.69 -8.62
CA VAL A 51 -7.25 -3.36 -8.91
C VAL A 51 -7.48 -3.08 -10.39
N ASN A 52 -6.51 -2.48 -11.10
CA ASN A 52 -6.64 -2.18 -12.52
C ASN A 52 -6.21 -3.34 -13.44
N ASN A 53 -5.80 -4.49 -12.89
CA ASN A 53 -5.43 -5.67 -13.68
C ASN A 53 -6.57 -6.70 -13.69
N PRO A 54 -7.26 -6.92 -14.83
CA PRO A 54 -8.37 -7.87 -14.91
C PRO A 54 -8.03 -9.31 -14.51
N LYS A 55 -6.76 -9.73 -14.67
CA LYS A 55 -6.29 -11.07 -14.28
C LYS A 55 -6.36 -11.27 -12.76
N LEU A 56 -6.31 -10.18 -12.00
CA LEU A 56 -6.22 -10.17 -10.55
C LEU A 56 -7.56 -9.82 -9.86
N ASN A 57 -8.68 -9.82 -10.59
CA ASN A 57 -10.02 -9.53 -10.03
C ASN A 57 -10.44 -10.44 -8.87
N HIS A 58 -9.83 -11.63 -8.76
CA HIS A 58 -10.10 -12.58 -7.68
C HIS A 58 -9.33 -12.27 -6.39
N VAL A 59 -8.25 -11.48 -6.49
CA VAL A 59 -7.34 -11.17 -5.37
C VAL A 59 -8.10 -10.55 -4.21
N LYS A 60 -7.77 -10.99 -3.00
CA LYS A 60 -8.30 -10.39 -1.76
C LYS A 60 -7.26 -9.51 -1.09
N PHE A 61 -7.70 -8.32 -0.71
CA PHE A 61 -6.95 -7.39 0.12
C PHE A 61 -7.19 -7.75 1.59
N VAL A 62 -6.13 -8.09 2.31
CA VAL A 62 -6.20 -8.60 3.69
C VAL A 62 -5.35 -7.72 4.59
N GLY A 63 -5.96 -7.16 5.63
CA GLY A 63 -5.26 -6.36 6.64
C GLY A 63 -6.20 -5.88 7.74
N PRO A 64 -5.68 -5.16 8.75
CA PRO A 64 -6.48 -4.52 9.79
C PRO A 64 -7.51 -3.53 9.23
N TYR A 65 -8.51 -3.19 10.04
CA TYR A 65 -9.61 -2.30 9.67
C TYR A 65 -9.12 -0.99 9.03
N GLU A 66 -8.12 -0.32 9.62
CA GLU A 66 -7.61 0.95 9.09
C GLU A 66 -6.97 0.80 7.71
N CYS A 67 -6.34 -0.34 7.40
CA CYS A 67 -5.79 -0.60 6.06
C CYS A 67 -6.94 -0.72 5.04
N GLY A 68 -8.03 -1.40 5.41
CA GLY A 68 -9.25 -1.49 4.62
C GLY A 68 -9.83 -0.11 4.29
N GLU A 69 -9.92 0.77 5.28
CA GLU A 69 -10.42 2.14 5.09
C GLU A 69 -9.50 2.97 4.18
N ILE A 70 -8.17 2.83 4.31
CA ILE A 70 -7.22 3.50 3.43
C ILE A 70 -7.40 3.07 1.98
N TRP A 71 -7.56 1.76 1.71
CA TRP A 71 -7.77 1.29 0.34
C TRP A 71 -9.09 1.78 -0.25
N LYS A 72 -10.18 1.77 0.53
CA LYS A 72 -11.48 2.30 0.07
C LYS A 72 -11.38 3.78 -0.31
N ASN A 73 -10.69 4.58 0.50
CA ASN A 73 -10.59 6.02 0.30
C ASN A 73 -9.53 6.43 -0.73
N GLY A 74 -8.45 5.67 -0.86
CA GLY A 74 -7.32 5.98 -1.75
C GLY A 74 -7.40 5.32 -3.14
N VAL A 75 -7.97 4.12 -3.24
CA VAL A 75 -7.91 3.30 -4.46
C VAL A 75 -9.29 3.13 -5.10
N CYS A 76 -10.35 2.96 -4.31
CA CYS A 76 -11.71 2.71 -4.83
C CYS A 76 -12.51 3.97 -5.23
N GLN A 77 -11.94 5.18 -5.21
CA GLN A 77 -12.68 6.40 -5.60
C GLN A 77 -12.95 6.54 -7.12
N LYS A 78 -12.68 5.51 -7.95
CA LYS A 78 -12.97 5.51 -9.40
C LYS A 78 -14.28 4.81 -9.77
N SER A 79 -15.32 4.94 -8.94
CA SER A 79 -16.68 4.55 -9.32
C SER A 79 -17.69 5.50 -8.69
N ALA A 80 -17.85 6.66 -9.32
CA ALA A 80 -19.05 7.48 -9.36
C ALA A 80 -19.21 8.00 -10.78
#